data_AF-A0A835BPJ1-F1
#
_entry.id   AF-A0A835BPJ1-F1
#
_cell.length_a   1.000
_cell.length_b   1.000
_cell.length_c   1.000
_cell.angle_alpha   90.00
_cell.angle_beta   90.00
_cell.angle_gamma   90.00
#
_symmetry.space_group_name_H-M   'P 1'
#
loop_
_entity.id
_entity.type
_entity.pdbx_description
1 polymer ?
#
loop_
_entity_poly.entity_id
_entity_poly.type
_entity_poly.pdbx_seq_one_letter_code
_entity_poly.pdbx_strand_id
1 'polypeptide(L)'
;MKAVIAEVAALRGKLHFTSLESRQEKMCIVDLDFPHDHRHPPTAEFRRFDVPDIHKFPQDMCSGTIFLVESLEELFAVCICYVDFDVENIGAVLVYKMDFSGDESQEPLGWRRV
;
A
#
# COMPACT_ATOMS: atom_id res chain seq x y z
N MET A 1 8.96 -15.30 -11.89
CA MET A 1 9.14 -13.83 -11.81
C MET A 1 9.42 -13.50 -10.34
N LYS A 2 10.41 -12.65 -10.01
CA LYS A 2 10.65 -12.26 -8.61
C LYS A 2 9.56 -11.28 -8.18
N ALA A 3 8.98 -11.45 -6.99
CA ALA A 3 8.07 -10.46 -6.41
C ALA A 3 8.88 -9.20 -6.10
N VAL A 4 8.45 -8.06 -6.65
CA VAL A 4 9.08 -6.76 -6.40
C VAL A 4 8.19 -6.03 -5.40
N ILE A 5 8.78 -5.63 -4.27
CA ILE A 5 8.15 -4.69 -3.33
C ILE A 5 8.23 -3.32 -3.99
N ALA A 6 7.09 -2.68 -4.21
CA ALA A 6 7.01 -1.37 -4.83
C ALA A 6 7.02 -0.28 -3.76
N GLU A 7 5.94 -0.21 -2.97
CA GLU A 7 5.74 0.84 -1.97
C GLU A 7 5.63 0.24 -0.56
N VAL A 8 6.10 0.96 0.48
CA VAL A 8 6.03 0.50 1.87
C VAL A 8 5.66 1.63 2.83
N ALA A 9 4.84 1.30 3.83
CA ALA A 9 4.50 2.18 4.95
C ALA A 9 4.39 1.37 6.25
N ALA A 10 4.62 2.02 7.38
CA ALA A 10 4.38 1.43 8.70
C ALA A 10 3.07 1.96 9.28
N LEU A 11 2.18 1.08 9.73
CA LEU A 11 0.93 1.43 10.41
C LEU A 11 0.67 0.46 11.55
N ARG A 12 0.40 0.98 12.75
CA ARG A 12 0.01 0.19 13.95
C ARG A 12 0.96 -0.99 14.25
N GLY A 13 2.27 -0.76 14.13
CA GLY A 13 3.28 -1.79 14.38
C GLY A 13 3.49 -2.79 13.23
N LYS A 14 2.80 -2.63 12.11
CA LYS A 14 2.88 -3.51 10.94
C LYS A 14 3.54 -2.80 9.76
N LEU A 15 4.27 -3.54 8.94
CA LEU A 15 4.73 -3.06 7.64
C LEU A 15 3.72 -3.45 6.58
N HIS A 16 3.25 -2.46 5.85
CA HIS A 16 2.30 -2.56 4.76
C HIS A 16 3.04 -2.28 3.46
N PHE A 17 2.89 -3.13 2.44
CA PHE A 17 3.51 -2.87 1.15
C PHE A 17 2.73 -3.44 -0.03
N THR A 18 2.89 -2.79 -1.19
CA THR A 18 2.34 -3.29 -2.45
C THR A 18 3.35 -4.19 -3.16
N SER A 19 2.85 -5.26 -3.77
CA SER A 19 3.66 -6.19 -4.57
C SER A 19 2.94 -6.49 -5.87
N LEU A 20 3.68 -6.47 -6.98
CA LEU A 20 3.15 -6.84 -8.29
C LEU A 20 3.47 -8.31 -8.59
N GLU A 21 2.44 -9.14 -8.72
CA GLU A 21 2.58 -10.55 -9.07
C GLU A 21 1.65 -10.90 -10.23
N SER A 22 2.20 -11.44 -11.32
CA SER A 22 1.41 -11.83 -12.50
C SER A 22 0.46 -10.73 -13.02
N ARG A 23 0.89 -9.46 -12.93
CA ARG A 23 0.13 -8.23 -13.27
C ARG A 23 -1.06 -7.91 -12.35
N GLN A 24 -1.12 -8.51 -11.17
CA GLN A 24 -2.07 -8.14 -10.13
C GLN A 24 -1.32 -7.47 -8.99
N GLU A 25 -1.81 -6.30 -8.58
CA GLU A 25 -1.35 -5.66 -7.36
C GLU A 25 -1.87 -6.44 -6.14
N LYS A 26 -0.99 -6.70 -5.18
CA LYS A 26 -1.29 -7.36 -3.91
C LYS A 26 -0.98 -6.41 -2.78
N MET A 27 -1.79 -6.48 -1.73
CA MET A 27 -1.46 -5.87 -0.46
C MET A 27 -0.80 -6.90 0.44
N CYS A 28 0.39 -6.57 0.92
CA CYS A 28 1.16 -7.42 1.81
C CYS A 28 1.31 -6.75 3.17
N ILE A 29 1.28 -7.56 4.23
CA ILE A 29 1.44 -7.12 5.61
C ILE A 29 2.48 -7.99 6.26
N VAL A 30 3.45 -7.37 6.93
CA VAL A 30 4.33 -8.05 7.90
C VAL A 30 3.96 -7.53 9.28
N ASP A 31 3.39 -8.40 10.09
CA ASP A 31 3.13 -8.15 11.51
C ASP A 31 4.45 -8.31 12.26
N LEU A 32 4.91 -7.24 12.91
CA LEU A 32 6.17 -7.26 13.65
C LEU A 32 5.87 -7.25 15.14
N ASP A 33 6.25 -8.33 15.82
CA ASP A 33 6.18 -8.42 17.27
C ASP A 33 7.58 -8.26 17.86
N PHE A 34 7.72 -7.24 18.71
CA PHE A 34 8.95 -6.90 19.42
C PHE A 34 8.72 -7.08 20.92
N PRO A 35 8.82 -8.31 21.45
CA PRO A 35 8.56 -8.56 22.86
C PRO A 35 9.54 -7.78 23.75
N HIS A 36 9.03 -7.23 24.85
CA HIS A 36 9.84 -6.49 25.83
C HIS A 36 10.87 -7.38 26.55
N ASP A 37 10.62 -8.69 26.65
CA ASP A 37 11.56 -9.65 27.20
C ASP A 37 12.58 -10.07 26.14
N HIS A 38 13.83 -9.62 26.30
CA HIS A 38 14.96 -9.94 25.41
C HIS A 38 15.28 -11.44 25.33
N ARG A 39 14.65 -12.31 26.13
CA ARG A 39 14.74 -13.77 26.00
C ARG A 39 13.88 -14.33 24.88
N HIS A 40 12.90 -13.55 24.39
CA HIS A 40 12.07 -13.91 23.26
C HIS A 40 12.55 -13.13 22.02
N PRO A 41 12.87 -13.81 20.91
CA PRO A 41 13.27 -13.12 19.70
C PRO A 41 12.07 -12.38 19.09
N PRO A 42 12.30 -11.25 18.39
CA PRO A 42 11.27 -10.65 17.56
C PRO A 42 10.68 -11.65 16.58
N THR A 43 9.37 -11.58 16.36
CA THR A 43 8.69 -12.41 15.36
C THR A 43 8.14 -11.56 14.24
N ALA A 44 8.02 -12.17 13.06
CA ALA A 44 7.49 -11.53 11.87
C ALA A 44 6.52 -12.49 11.18
N GLU A 45 5.26 -12.10 11.07
CA GLU A 45 4.24 -12.87 10.37
C GLU A 45 3.87 -12.20 9.05
N PHE A 46 4.07 -12.92 7.95
CA PHE A 46 3.76 -12.43 6.61
C PHE A 46 2.37 -12.87 6.17
N ARG A 47 1.55 -11.90 5.73
CA ARG A 47 0.23 -12.10 5.16
C ARG A 47 0.11 -11.37 3.83
N ARG A 48 -0.67 -11.95 2.92
CA ARG A 48 -0.89 -11.44 1.56
C ARG A 48 -2.37 -11.44 1.25
N PHE A 49 -2.83 -10.37 0.62
CA PHE A 49 -4.23 -10.14 0.31
C PHE A 49 -4.40 -9.68 -1.13
N ASP A 50 -5.49 -10.12 -1.74
CA ASP A 50 -5.94 -9.65 -3.04
C ASP A 50 -6.73 -8.36 -2.82
N VAL A 51 -6.23 -7.25 -3.38
CA VAL A 51 -6.94 -5.96 -3.34
C VAL A 51 -7.26 -5.50 -4.75
N PRO A 52 -8.40 -4.81 -4.95
CA PRO A 52 -8.70 -4.18 -6.23
C PRO A 52 -7.60 -3.20 -6.63
N ASP A 53 -7.26 -3.21 -7.91
CA ASP A 53 -6.22 -2.36 -8.49
C ASP A 53 -6.63 -0.86 -8.48
N ILE A 54 -5.71 0.02 -8.10
CA ILE A 54 -5.88 1.49 -8.13
C ILE A 54 -5.46 2.15 -9.45
N HIS A 55 -4.91 1.41 -10.43
CA HIS A 55 -4.30 1.92 -11.67
C HIS A 55 -5.26 2.52 -12.71
N LYS A 56 -6.42 3.06 -12.32
CA LYS A 56 -7.25 3.87 -13.22
C LYS A 56 -6.76 5.32 -13.20
N PHE A 57 -5.85 5.62 -14.12
CA PHE A 57 -5.44 7.01 -14.36
C PHE A 57 -6.62 7.86 -14.84
N PRO A 58 -6.66 9.16 -14.48
CA PRO A 58 -7.61 10.10 -15.04
C PRO A 58 -7.48 10.19 -16.57
N GLN A 59 -8.50 10.72 -17.22
CA GLN A 59 -8.46 11.00 -18.65
C GLN A 59 -7.24 11.88 -18.98
N ASP A 60 -6.58 11.58 -20.09
CA ASP A 60 -5.37 12.27 -20.58
C ASP A 60 -4.11 12.07 -19.72
N MET A 61 -4.12 11.10 -18.80
CA MET A 61 -2.95 10.67 -18.03
C MET A 61 -2.63 9.20 -18.31
N CYS A 62 -1.34 8.91 -18.47
CA CYS A 62 -0.85 7.58 -18.83
C CYS A 62 0.26 7.06 -17.91
N SER A 63 0.67 7.87 -16.94
CA SER A 63 1.75 7.53 -16.02
C SER A 63 1.58 8.22 -14.67
N GLY A 64 2.25 7.69 -13.66
CA GLY A 64 2.27 8.26 -12.33
C GLY A 64 3.19 7.52 -11.39
N THR A 65 3.39 8.10 -10.22
CA THR A 65 4.10 7.47 -9.09
C THR A 65 3.12 7.30 -7.94
N ILE A 66 3.10 6.12 -7.33
CA ILE A 66 2.29 5.83 -6.17
C ILE A 66 3.19 5.91 -4.95
N PHE A 67 2.69 6.49 -3.86
CA PHE A 67 3.33 6.46 -2.55
C PHE A 67 2.37 5.84 -1.55
N LEU A 68 2.86 4.92 -0.74
CA LEU A 68 2.13 4.40 0.40
C LEU A 68 2.51 5.21 1.64
N VAL A 69 1.52 5.79 2.32
CA VAL A 69 1.76 6.68 3.47
C VAL A 69 0.82 6.35 4.61
N GLU A 70 1.36 6.36 5.83
CA GLU A 70 0.54 6.42 7.04
C GLU A 70 0.22 7.88 7.35
N SER A 71 -1.03 8.16 7.66
CA SER A 71 -1.47 9.46 8.15
C SER A 71 -2.70 9.30 9.02
N LEU A 72 -2.72 9.99 10.16
CA LEU A 72 -3.87 9.99 11.08
C LEU A 72 -4.30 8.57 11.51
N GLU A 73 -3.34 7.66 11.69
CA GLU A 73 -3.59 6.24 12.04
C GLU A 73 -4.33 5.45 10.95
N GLU A 74 -4.29 5.93 9.71
CA GLU A 74 -4.88 5.31 8.54
C GLU A 74 -3.83 5.16 7.43
N LEU A 75 -4.07 4.22 6.50
CA LEU A 75 -3.18 3.94 5.39
C LEU A 75 -3.74 4.54 4.10
N PHE A 76 -2.91 5.31 3.40
CA PHE A 76 -3.26 5.94 2.13
C PHE A 76 -2.30 5.55 1.01
N ALA A 77 -2.83 5.40 -0.20
CA ALA A 77 -2.07 5.42 -1.43
C ALA A 77 -2.27 6.77 -2.12
N VAL A 78 -1.17 7.50 -2.34
CA VAL A 78 -1.14 8.78 -3.04
C VAL A 78 -0.51 8.57 -4.40
N CYS A 79 -1.31 8.64 -5.46
CA CYS A 79 -0.87 8.54 -6.84
C CYS A 79 -0.71 9.94 -7.42
N ILE A 80 0.51 10.33 -7.74
CA ILE A 80 0.82 11.56 -8.48
C ILE A 80 0.81 11.18 -9.96
N CYS A 81 -0.16 11.73 -10.70
CA CYS A 81 -0.36 11.43 -12.12
C CYS A 81 0.24 12.53 -13.00
N TYR A 82 0.93 12.12 -14.05
CA TYR A 82 1.66 13.01 -14.95
C TYR A 82 0.98 13.11 -16.31
N VAL A 83 1.02 14.31 -16.90
CA VAL A 83 0.65 14.54 -18.30
C VAL A 83 1.82 14.04 -19.17
N ASP A 84 1.54 13.29 -20.23
CA ASP A 84 2.52 12.91 -21.27
C ASP A 84 3.86 12.33 -20.77
N PHE A 85 3.84 11.39 -19.81
CA PHE A 85 5.04 10.78 -19.22
C PHE A 85 6.07 11.77 -18.62
N ASP A 86 5.67 13.02 -18.39
CA ASP A 86 6.53 14.08 -17.87
C ASP A 86 6.34 14.25 -16.35
N VAL A 87 7.30 13.76 -15.57
CA VAL A 87 7.24 13.78 -14.09
C VAL A 87 7.19 15.20 -13.50
N GLU A 88 7.60 16.21 -14.26
CA GLU A 88 7.53 17.62 -13.84
C GLU A 88 6.16 18.25 -14.15
N ASN A 89 5.35 17.60 -15.00
CA ASN A 89 4.04 18.06 -15.41
C ASN A 89 2.92 17.27 -14.69
N ILE A 90 2.72 17.61 -13.42
CA ILE A 90 1.69 17.00 -12.59
C ILE A 90 0.31 17.41 -13.08
N GLY A 91 -0.47 16.45 -13.56
CA GLY A 91 -1.83 16.67 -14.04
C GLY A 91 -2.90 16.45 -12.97
N ALA A 92 -2.71 15.48 -12.08
CA ALA A 92 -3.61 15.23 -10.97
C ALA A 92 -2.89 14.55 -9.80
N VAL A 93 -3.48 14.70 -8.61
CA VAL A 93 -3.13 13.91 -7.44
C VAL A 93 -4.33 13.09 -7.02
N LEU A 94 -4.08 11.81 -6.85
CA LEU A 94 -5.07 10.79 -6.62
C LEU A 94 -4.89 10.15 -5.24
N VAL A 95 -5.82 10.34 -4.31
CA VAL A 95 -5.71 9.80 -2.95
C VAL A 95 -6.71 8.68 -2.73
N TYR A 96 -6.23 7.55 -2.24
CA TYR A 96 -7.02 6.40 -1.84
C TYR A 96 -6.72 6.06 -0.40
N LYS A 97 -7.76 5.72 0.35
CA LYS A 97 -7.68 5.19 1.70
C LYS A 97 -7.86 3.68 1.66
N MET A 98 -7.04 2.93 2.39
CA MET A 98 -7.28 1.50 2.60
C MET A 98 -8.41 1.31 3.61
N ASP A 99 -9.45 0.58 3.23
CA ASP A 99 -10.46 0.09 4.16
C ASP A 99 -10.01 -1.27 4.71
N PHE A 100 -10.07 -1.45 6.03
CA PHE A 100 -9.73 -2.68 6.73
C PHE A 100 -10.97 -3.32 7.37
N SER A 101 -10.92 -4.63 7.63
CA SER A 101 -11.92 -5.29 8.47
C SER A 101 -11.90 -4.70 9.89
N GLY A 102 -13.05 -4.72 10.57
CA GLY A 102 -13.18 -4.22 11.95
C GLY A 102 -12.72 -5.21 13.03
N ASP A 103 -12.24 -6.39 12.64
CA ASP A 103 -11.80 -7.44 13.56
C ASP A 103 -10.29 -7.34 13.89
N GLU A 104 -9.81 -8.22 14.75
CA GLU A 104 -8.39 -8.24 15.17
C GLU A 104 -7.42 -8.55 14.01
N SER A 105 -7.89 -9.18 12.94
CA SER A 105 -7.05 -9.52 11.80
C SER A 105 -6.66 -8.28 10.99
N GLN A 106 -7.51 -7.24 11.00
CA GLN A 106 -7.36 -6.00 10.22
C GLN A 106 -7.00 -6.33 8.76
N GLU A 107 -7.81 -7.20 8.15
CA GLU A 107 -7.63 -7.62 6.77
C GLU A 107 -7.97 -6.46 5.81
N PRO A 108 -7.11 -6.14 4.84
CA PRO A 108 -7.40 -5.10 3.86
C PRO A 108 -8.54 -5.54 2.94
N LEU A 109 -9.61 -4.74 2.89
CA LEU A 109 -10.80 -4.99 2.08
C LEU A 109 -10.67 -4.36 0.69
N GLY A 110 -9.91 -3.27 0.59
CA GLY A 110 -9.63 -2.60 -0.67
C GLY A 110 -9.48 -1.09 -0.52
N TRP A 111 -9.20 -0.46 -1.67
CA TRP A 111 -8.97 0.97 -1.76
C TRP A 111 -10.26 1.75 -2.00
N ARG A 112 -10.54 2.73 -1.15
CA ARG A 112 -11.62 3.71 -1.34
C ARG A 112 -11.05 5.06 -1.74
N ARG A 113 -11.62 5.65 -2.78
CA ARG A 113 -11.28 7.01 -3.19
C ARG A 113 -11.76 8.04 -2.16
N VAL A 114 -10.88 8.99 -1.80
CA VAL A 114 -11.21 10.14 -0.93
C VAL A 114 -11.03 11.47 -1.65
#